data_AF-A0A661NP80-F1
#
_entry.id   AF-A0A661NP80-F1
#
_cell.length_a   1.000
_cell.length_b   1.000
_cell.length_c   1.000
_cell.angle_alpha   90.00
_cell.angle_beta   90.00
_cell.angle_gamma   90.00
#
_symmetry.space_group_name_H-M   'P 1'
#
loop_
_entity.id
_entity.type
_entity.pdbx_description
1 polymer ?
#
loop_
_entity_poly.entity_id
_entity_poly.type
_entity_poly.pdbx_seq_one_letter_code
_entity_poly.pdbx_strand_id
1 'polypeptide(L)'
;MRHQSLLLLSVLSLSLSIPAAPARGSDHLKVVTTLSTYAAIAREIGGERVTVDWIVNGNQDPHFVRPRPSLARKLADADLFVSTGLDLELWAPSLVDLSGNSEIRSGQRRYVSAAQGVHLLEVPKVISRGEGGVHIYGNPHFINDPLAAQVVARNIATGLARIDPQHADYYRKNLARFDAEIDRRLYGPELLRLLGAKLLHRLSEKPAALWSFLESNKYKGQPLIDKLGGWLRQGRAFRGRKAIAYHKGWVYFSRRFGLRIADYVEPRPSIPPTPRHIEQLIERMRNEGIDIILAATFYDQAKVRRVAEAVGARPVIVCTGTACRPEIKSYCDLIDHLVGTLAAAFERGAGS
;
A
#
# COMPACT_ATOMS: atom_id res chain seq x y z
N MET A 1 82.49 10.25 -39.28
CA MET A 1 82.18 10.05 -37.84
C MET A 1 80.72 10.48 -37.61
N ARG A 2 79.91 9.52 -37.12
CA ARG A 2 78.58 9.65 -36.47
C ARG A 2 77.40 10.21 -37.29
N HIS A 3 76.69 9.31 -37.98
CA HIS A 3 75.25 9.45 -38.23
C HIS A 3 74.49 9.10 -36.94
N GLN A 4 73.65 10.01 -36.44
CA GLN A 4 72.67 9.73 -35.39
C GLN A 4 71.33 9.39 -36.04
N SER A 5 70.88 8.14 -35.90
CA SER A 5 69.55 7.70 -36.29
C SER A 5 68.58 7.87 -35.13
N LEU A 6 67.57 8.72 -35.29
CA LEU A 6 66.43 8.86 -34.39
C LEU A 6 65.47 7.67 -34.58
N LEU A 7 65.34 6.83 -33.56
CA LEU A 7 64.31 5.80 -33.46
C LEU A 7 63.03 6.42 -32.87
N LEU A 8 62.01 6.64 -33.71
CA LEU A 8 60.64 6.91 -33.23
C LEU A 8 60.05 5.61 -32.67
N LEU A 9 59.87 5.55 -31.34
CA LEU A 9 59.04 4.53 -30.69
C LEU A 9 57.57 4.90 -30.85
N SER A 10 56.90 4.23 -31.79
CA SER A 10 55.44 4.20 -31.89
C SER A 10 54.86 3.35 -30.74
N VAL A 11 54.33 4.02 -29.70
CA VAL A 11 53.61 3.36 -28.60
C VAL A 11 52.24 2.93 -29.10
N LEU A 12 52.11 1.64 -29.44
CA LEU A 12 50.84 1.02 -29.82
C LEU A 12 49.96 0.92 -28.57
N SER A 13 48.96 1.80 -28.45
CA SER A 13 47.99 1.80 -27.37
C SER A 13 47.06 0.59 -27.51
N LEU A 14 47.39 -0.52 -26.84
CA LEU A 14 46.54 -1.71 -26.79
C LEU A 14 45.32 -1.41 -25.91
N SER A 15 44.22 -0.98 -26.52
CA SER A 15 42.93 -0.80 -25.86
C SER A 15 42.36 -2.17 -25.46
N LEU A 16 42.62 -2.56 -24.21
CA LEU A 16 41.98 -3.72 -23.57
C LEU A 16 40.46 -3.47 -23.53
N SER A 17 39.76 -4.05 -24.50
CA SER A 17 38.30 -4.09 -24.50
C SER A 17 37.85 -5.01 -23.38
N ILE A 18 37.39 -4.43 -22.26
CA ILE A 18 36.74 -5.18 -21.19
C ILE A 18 35.50 -5.84 -21.81
N PRO A 19 35.37 -7.18 -21.81
CA PRO A 19 34.18 -7.83 -22.33
C PRO A 19 32.99 -7.38 -21.48
N ALA A 20 32.04 -6.68 -22.11
CA ALA A 20 30.76 -6.39 -21.51
C ALA A 20 30.10 -7.73 -21.11
N ALA A 21 29.75 -7.87 -19.83
CA ALA A 21 29.01 -9.02 -19.37
C ALA A 21 27.75 -9.20 -20.23
N PRO A 22 27.39 -10.43 -20.63
CA PRO A 22 26.20 -10.66 -21.44
C PRO A 22 24.99 -10.07 -20.71
N ALA A 23 24.24 -9.20 -21.40
CA ALA A 23 22.95 -8.76 -20.91
C ALA A 23 22.11 -10.02 -20.68
N ARG A 24 21.71 -10.27 -19.42
CA ARG A 24 20.72 -11.31 -19.12
C ARG A 24 19.41 -10.87 -19.77
N GLY A 25 19.22 -11.28 -21.03
CA GLY A 25 17.96 -11.18 -21.73
C GLY A 25 17.03 -12.28 -21.26
N SER A 26 16.42 -12.13 -20.09
CA SER A 26 15.08 -12.67 -19.94
C SER A 26 14.13 -11.69 -20.60
N ASP A 27 13.21 -12.19 -21.43
CA ASP A 27 12.14 -11.36 -21.99
C ASP A 27 11.26 -10.74 -20.88
N HIS A 28 11.40 -11.18 -19.63
CA HIS A 28 10.64 -10.68 -18.50
C HIS A 28 11.53 -10.38 -17.30
N LEU A 29 11.38 -9.20 -16.69
CA LEU A 29 12.01 -8.88 -15.41
C LEU A 29 11.34 -9.68 -14.28
N LYS A 30 12.14 -10.23 -13.36
CA LYS A 30 11.61 -10.87 -12.15
C LYS A 30 11.43 -9.85 -11.04
N VAL A 31 10.18 -9.47 -10.79
CA VAL A 31 9.80 -8.58 -9.69
C VAL A 31 9.37 -9.42 -8.50
N VAL A 32 9.95 -9.14 -7.33
CA VAL A 32 9.49 -9.72 -6.06
C VAL A 32 9.00 -8.60 -5.16
N THR A 33 7.84 -8.79 -4.53
CA THR A 33 7.31 -7.81 -3.58
C THR A 33 7.13 -8.43 -2.20
N THR A 34 7.18 -7.62 -1.14
CA THR A 34 6.82 -8.10 0.20
C THR A 34 5.34 -8.46 0.26
N LEU A 35 4.46 -7.56 -0.16
CA LEU A 35 3.00 -7.71 -0.08
C LEU A 35 2.40 -8.12 -1.43
N SER A 36 1.37 -8.98 -1.41
CA SER A 36 0.58 -9.35 -2.58
C SER A 36 0.01 -8.14 -3.31
N THR A 37 -0.43 -7.10 -2.58
CA THR A 37 -0.99 -5.88 -3.17
C THR A 37 0.03 -5.11 -4.01
N TYR A 38 1.30 -5.09 -3.61
CA TYR A 38 2.36 -4.52 -4.45
C TYR A 38 2.64 -5.40 -5.67
N ALA A 39 2.48 -6.72 -5.55
CA ALA A 39 2.57 -7.61 -6.70
C ALA A 39 1.44 -7.35 -7.71
N ALA A 40 0.21 -7.13 -7.24
CA ALA A 40 -0.90 -6.77 -8.11
C ALA A 40 -0.63 -5.46 -8.88
N ILE A 41 -0.18 -4.42 -8.18
CA ILE A 41 0.21 -3.15 -8.82
C ILE A 41 1.39 -3.36 -9.79
N ALA A 42 2.41 -4.12 -9.39
CA ALA A 42 3.55 -4.40 -10.27
C ALA A 42 3.16 -5.16 -11.54
N ARG A 43 2.17 -6.07 -11.48
CA ARG A 43 1.62 -6.72 -12.68
C ARG A 43 0.89 -5.74 -13.58
N GLU A 44 0.08 -4.84 -13.02
CA GLU A 44 -0.64 -3.84 -13.81
C GLU A 44 0.32 -2.86 -14.50
N ILE A 45 1.39 -2.45 -13.82
CA ILE A 45 2.41 -1.55 -14.38
C ILE A 45 3.35 -2.27 -15.34
N GLY A 46 3.85 -3.44 -14.98
CA GLY A 46 4.82 -4.20 -15.77
C GLY A 46 4.20 -5.00 -16.91
N GLY A 47 2.91 -5.36 -16.84
CA GLY A 47 2.19 -6.19 -17.81
C GLY A 47 3.00 -7.40 -18.26
N GLU A 48 3.06 -7.62 -19.58
CA GLU A 48 3.78 -8.75 -20.17
C GLU A 48 5.31 -8.64 -20.02
N ARG A 49 5.88 -7.54 -19.54
CA ARG A 49 7.34 -7.38 -19.37
C ARG A 49 7.85 -7.91 -18.04
N VAL A 50 6.97 -8.36 -17.14
CA VAL A 50 7.35 -8.78 -15.79
C VAL A 50 6.76 -10.14 -15.43
N THR A 51 7.53 -10.90 -14.67
CA THR A 51 7.00 -11.96 -13.82
C THR A 51 6.99 -11.43 -12.38
N VAL A 52 5.91 -11.68 -11.64
CA VAL A 52 5.75 -11.09 -10.31
C VAL A 52 5.46 -12.14 -9.28
N ASP A 53 6.33 -12.21 -8.28
CA ASP A 53 6.27 -13.05 -7.10
C ASP A 53 6.09 -12.18 -5.85
N TRP A 54 5.57 -12.76 -4.76
CA TRP A 54 5.44 -12.06 -3.49
C TRP A 54 5.69 -12.99 -2.29
N ILE A 55 5.89 -12.38 -1.12
CA ILE A 55 6.19 -13.07 0.14
C ILE A 55 4.93 -13.27 1.00
N VAL A 56 4.11 -12.22 1.18
CA VAL A 56 2.96 -12.19 2.10
C VAL A 56 1.64 -12.15 1.33
N ASN A 57 0.80 -13.17 1.51
CA ASN A 57 -0.57 -13.17 0.97
C ASN A 57 -1.50 -12.25 1.77
N GLY A 58 -2.61 -11.83 1.17
CA GLY A 58 -3.56 -10.93 1.82
C GLY A 58 -4.27 -11.48 3.06
N ASN A 59 -4.12 -12.78 3.35
CA ASN A 59 -4.61 -13.46 4.54
C ASN A 59 -3.49 -13.78 5.55
N GLN A 60 -2.34 -13.14 5.45
CA GLN A 60 -1.21 -13.29 6.36
C GLN A 60 -0.84 -11.95 6.97
N ASP A 61 -0.38 -11.96 8.23
CA ASP A 61 0.07 -10.75 8.90
C ASP A 61 1.44 -10.31 8.33
N PRO A 62 1.55 -9.12 7.71
CA PRO A 62 2.80 -8.64 7.14
C PRO A 62 3.89 -8.36 8.18
N HIS A 63 3.54 -8.18 9.47
CA HIS A 63 4.51 -7.97 10.54
C HIS A 63 5.28 -9.26 10.87
N PHE A 64 4.66 -10.42 10.64
CA PHE A 64 5.17 -11.71 11.11
C PHE A 64 5.38 -12.70 9.97
N VAL A 65 6.55 -12.62 9.34
CA VAL A 65 7.04 -13.66 8.43
C VAL A 65 8.30 -14.26 9.03
N ARG A 66 8.35 -15.59 9.10
CA ARG A 66 9.57 -16.31 9.47
C ARG A 66 10.48 -16.44 8.25
N PRO A 67 11.70 -15.83 8.25
CA PRO A 67 12.65 -16.03 7.16
C PRO A 67 13.00 -17.51 7.01
N ARG A 68 13.02 -18.01 5.77
CA ARG A 68 13.36 -19.39 5.44
C ARG A 68 14.01 -19.49 4.05
N PRO A 69 14.86 -20.50 3.81
CA PRO A 69 15.59 -20.64 2.54
C PRO A 69 14.70 -20.66 1.29
N SER A 70 13.49 -21.24 1.38
CA SER A 70 12.55 -21.27 0.26
C SER A 70 12.05 -19.87 -0.14
N LEU A 71 11.90 -18.95 0.80
CA LEU A 71 11.54 -17.56 0.53
C LEU A 71 12.75 -16.77 0.01
N ALA A 72 13.95 -17.01 0.55
CA ALA A 72 15.17 -16.36 0.09
C ALA A 72 15.49 -16.71 -1.37
N ARG A 73 15.19 -17.95 -1.80
CA ARG A 73 15.33 -18.37 -3.20
C ARG A 73 14.48 -17.54 -4.17
N LYS A 74 13.32 -17.02 -3.75
CA LYS A 74 12.52 -16.12 -4.60
C LYS A 74 13.30 -14.85 -4.94
N LEU A 75 14.07 -14.33 -3.98
CA LEU A 75 14.82 -13.07 -4.06
C LEU A 75 16.20 -13.19 -4.72
N ALA A 76 16.80 -14.38 -4.72
CA ALA A 76 18.17 -14.61 -5.21
C ALA A 76 18.40 -14.06 -6.63
N ASP A 77 17.39 -14.22 -7.50
CA ASP A 77 17.46 -13.79 -8.90
C ASP A 77 16.52 -12.61 -9.21
N ALA A 78 16.04 -11.89 -8.19
CA ALA A 78 15.13 -10.77 -8.40
C ALA A 78 15.85 -9.60 -9.12
N ASP A 79 15.20 -9.08 -10.16
CA ASP A 79 15.62 -7.88 -10.89
C ASP A 79 15.10 -6.60 -10.25
N LEU A 80 14.01 -6.72 -9.48
CA LEU A 80 13.43 -5.64 -8.70
C LEU A 80 12.80 -6.20 -7.42
N PHE A 81 13.09 -5.58 -6.27
CA PHE A 81 12.45 -5.87 -5.00
C PHE A 81 11.67 -4.65 -4.50
N VAL A 82 10.40 -4.85 -4.15
CA VAL A 82 9.50 -3.80 -3.66
C VAL A 82 9.08 -4.11 -2.23
N SER A 83 9.29 -3.18 -1.30
CA SER A 83 8.87 -3.30 0.10
C SER A 83 8.23 -2.02 0.63
N THR A 84 7.49 -2.13 1.74
CA THR A 84 6.84 -0.97 2.39
C THR A 84 7.87 -0.11 3.10
N GLY A 85 8.71 -0.73 3.94
CA GLY A 85 9.54 -0.03 4.92
C GLY A 85 8.73 0.37 6.15
N LEU A 86 9.16 1.42 6.87
CA LEU A 86 8.48 1.97 8.05
C LEU A 86 8.21 0.94 9.17
N ASP A 87 9.16 0.02 9.36
CA ASP A 87 9.08 -1.09 10.32
C ASP A 87 7.93 -2.09 10.09
N LEU A 88 7.30 -2.10 8.90
CA LEU A 88 6.28 -3.13 8.60
C LEU A 88 6.93 -4.51 8.43
N GLU A 89 7.88 -4.62 7.51
CA GLU A 89 8.53 -5.89 7.18
C GLU A 89 9.93 -5.99 7.82
N LEU A 90 10.02 -5.94 9.16
CA LEU A 90 11.30 -6.05 9.89
C LEU A 90 12.09 -7.33 9.57
N TRP A 91 11.41 -8.36 9.06
CA TRP A 91 11.99 -9.63 8.59
C TRP A 91 12.64 -9.54 7.20
N ALA A 92 12.32 -8.54 6.39
CA ALA A 92 12.75 -8.45 4.99
C ALA A 92 14.29 -8.33 4.82
N PRO A 93 15.02 -7.52 5.62
CA PRO A 93 16.48 -7.44 5.50
C PRO A 93 17.17 -8.78 5.68
N SER A 94 16.79 -9.56 6.71
CA SER A 94 17.37 -10.89 6.94
C SER A 94 17.10 -11.85 5.79
N LEU A 95 15.93 -11.73 5.15
CA LEU A 95 15.60 -12.57 4.00
C LEU A 95 16.39 -12.17 2.74
N VAL A 96 16.61 -10.87 2.53
CA VAL A 96 17.49 -10.35 1.47
C VAL A 96 18.92 -10.82 1.70
N ASP A 97 19.45 -10.73 2.92
CA ASP A 97 20.80 -11.22 3.24
C ASP A 97 20.95 -12.72 2.99
N LEU A 98 19.95 -13.52 3.41
CA LEU A 98 19.93 -14.95 3.14
C LEU A 98 19.86 -15.29 1.64
N SER A 99 19.32 -14.40 0.82
CA SER A 99 19.23 -14.60 -0.64
C SER A 99 20.57 -14.43 -1.37
N GLY A 100 21.54 -13.75 -0.75
CA GLY A 100 22.81 -13.39 -1.39
C GLY A 100 22.71 -12.30 -2.46
N ASN A 101 21.52 -11.78 -2.77
CA ASN A 101 21.33 -10.73 -3.77
C ASN A 101 21.52 -9.35 -3.14
N SER A 102 22.75 -8.82 -3.21
CA SER A 102 23.06 -7.49 -2.64
C SER A 102 22.40 -6.33 -3.40
N GLU A 103 22.08 -6.51 -4.69
CA GLU A 103 21.55 -5.45 -5.56
C GLU A 103 20.13 -5.00 -5.20
N ILE A 104 19.40 -5.82 -4.43
CA ILE A 104 18.03 -5.56 -3.96
C ILE A 104 17.97 -5.08 -2.51
N ARG A 105 19.11 -4.82 -1.86
CA ARG A 105 19.13 -4.22 -0.52
C ARG A 105 18.58 -2.80 -0.54
N SER A 106 18.06 -2.33 0.60
CA SER A 106 17.59 -0.95 0.74
C SER A 106 18.69 0.04 0.30
N GLY A 107 18.30 1.00 -0.55
CA GLY A 107 19.21 1.99 -1.14
C GLY A 107 19.93 1.52 -2.42
N GLN A 108 19.83 0.26 -2.82
CA GLN A 108 20.48 -0.27 -4.02
C GLN A 108 19.61 -0.12 -5.28
N ARG A 109 20.25 -0.27 -6.45
CA ARG A 109 19.63 -0.01 -7.75
C ARG A 109 18.38 -0.86 -8.02
N ARG A 110 18.30 -2.09 -7.52
CA ARG A 110 17.14 -2.99 -7.74
C ARG A 110 16.11 -2.92 -6.62
N TYR A 111 16.21 -1.97 -5.71
CA TYR A 111 15.26 -1.77 -4.61
C TYR A 111 14.27 -0.64 -4.88
N VAL A 112 13.01 -0.85 -4.52
CA VAL A 112 11.94 0.16 -4.55
C VAL A 112 11.30 0.25 -3.18
N SER A 113 11.39 1.43 -2.56
CA SER A 113 10.57 1.77 -1.39
C SER A 113 9.18 2.20 -1.85
N ALA A 114 8.15 1.45 -1.45
CA ALA A 114 6.76 1.80 -1.74
C ALA A 114 6.34 3.08 -1.02
N ALA A 115 6.87 3.35 0.17
CA ALA A 115 6.55 4.51 0.99
C ALA A 115 7.15 5.84 0.47
N GLN A 116 8.09 5.79 -0.48
CA GLN A 116 8.77 7.00 -0.96
C GLN A 116 7.76 8.00 -1.55
N GLY A 117 7.70 9.21 -0.98
CA GLY A 117 6.78 10.26 -1.43
C GLY A 117 5.33 10.12 -0.93
N VAL A 118 5.02 9.13 -0.10
CA VAL A 118 3.72 9.03 0.58
C VAL A 118 3.65 10.07 1.70
N HIS A 119 2.52 10.75 1.85
CA HIS A 119 2.27 11.61 3.00
C HIS A 119 1.97 10.77 4.24
N LEU A 120 3.00 10.51 5.05
CA LEU A 120 2.94 9.61 6.20
C LEU A 120 2.11 10.21 7.35
N LEU A 121 1.32 9.34 7.98
CA LEU A 121 0.50 9.64 9.14
C LEU A 121 1.12 9.07 10.42
N GLU A 122 0.81 9.71 11.54
CA GLU A 122 1.20 9.26 12.88
C GLU A 122 2.71 9.10 13.06
N VAL A 123 3.51 9.96 12.42
CA VAL A 123 4.95 10.04 12.66
C VAL A 123 5.17 10.48 14.12
N PRO A 124 5.77 9.64 14.98
CA PRO A 124 5.97 9.98 16.39
C PRO A 124 6.84 11.23 16.56
N LYS A 125 6.45 12.13 17.47
CA LYS A 125 7.25 13.33 17.81
C LYS A 125 8.37 13.04 18.79
N VAL A 126 8.27 11.95 19.55
CA VAL A 126 9.26 11.52 20.55
C VAL A 126 9.51 10.03 20.32
N ILE A 127 10.78 9.66 20.14
CA ILE A 127 11.20 8.27 19.99
C ILE A 127 11.58 7.75 21.37
N SER A 128 10.63 7.20 22.11
CA SER A 128 10.91 6.52 23.39
C SER A 128 10.73 5.01 23.25
N ARG A 129 11.76 4.25 23.62
CA ARG A 129 11.72 2.76 23.63
C ARG A 129 10.65 2.19 24.58
N GLY A 130 10.17 2.97 25.56
CA GLY A 130 9.15 2.56 26.52
C GLY A 130 7.70 2.56 25.99
N GLU A 131 7.45 3.11 24.81
CA GLU A 131 6.10 3.24 24.25
C GLU A 131 5.64 2.04 23.40
N GLY A 132 6.45 0.97 23.29
CA GLY A 132 6.12 -0.18 22.43
C GLY A 132 6.27 0.15 20.95
N GLY A 133 7.34 0.87 20.61
CA GLY A 133 7.61 1.46 19.31
C GLY A 133 7.74 0.44 18.18
N VAL A 134 6.61 0.12 17.56
CA VAL A 134 6.55 -0.36 16.19
C VAL A 134 6.13 0.83 15.33
N HIS A 135 6.82 1.04 14.20
CA HIS A 135 6.60 2.14 13.25
C HIS A 135 7.09 3.52 13.72
N ILE A 136 8.34 3.62 14.15
CA ILE A 136 8.94 4.89 14.60
C ILE A 136 9.05 5.94 13.48
N TYR A 137 8.88 5.52 12.23
CA TYR A 137 8.89 6.36 11.04
C TYR A 137 7.49 6.78 10.56
N GLY A 138 6.43 6.41 11.28
CA GLY A 138 5.04 6.65 10.93
C GLY A 138 4.30 5.38 10.49
N ASN A 139 2.97 5.42 10.50
CA ASN A 139 2.13 4.25 10.27
C ASN A 139 2.33 3.69 8.84
N PRO A 140 2.61 2.39 8.64
CA PRO A 140 2.95 1.82 7.33
C PRO A 140 1.75 1.43 6.48
N HIS A 141 0.53 1.44 7.03
CA HIS A 141 -0.66 0.87 6.41
C HIS A 141 -1.29 1.78 5.35
N PHE A 142 -0.46 2.51 4.60
CA PHE A 142 -0.89 3.52 3.61
C PHE A 142 -1.51 2.91 2.36
N ILE A 143 -1.22 1.64 2.05
CA ILE A 143 -1.73 0.99 0.84
C ILE A 143 -3.27 0.94 0.78
N ASN A 144 -3.94 1.08 1.93
CA ASN A 144 -5.40 1.16 2.01
C ASN A 144 -5.99 2.53 1.60
N ASP A 145 -5.17 3.52 1.23
CA ASP A 145 -5.62 4.78 0.58
C ASP A 145 -5.33 4.72 -0.94
N PRO A 146 -6.35 4.81 -1.80
CA PRO A 146 -6.19 4.83 -3.26
C PRO A 146 -5.19 5.88 -3.78
N LEU A 147 -5.11 7.05 -3.15
CA LEU A 147 -4.13 8.07 -3.59
C LEU A 147 -2.69 7.69 -3.20
N ALA A 148 -2.51 6.97 -2.09
CA ALA A 148 -1.19 6.42 -1.75
C ALA A 148 -0.81 5.29 -2.71
N ALA A 149 -1.76 4.49 -3.20
CA ALA A 149 -1.49 3.47 -4.20
C ALA A 149 -1.00 4.03 -5.54
N GLN A 150 -1.47 5.21 -5.98
CA GLN A 150 -0.90 5.91 -7.14
C GLN A 150 0.58 6.27 -6.93
N VAL A 151 0.95 6.68 -5.72
CA VAL A 151 2.38 6.93 -5.36
C VAL A 151 3.18 5.64 -5.43
N VAL A 152 2.66 4.53 -4.90
CA VAL A 152 3.30 3.21 -4.98
C VAL A 152 3.47 2.76 -6.43
N ALA A 153 2.43 2.91 -7.26
CA ALA A 153 2.47 2.57 -8.67
C ALA A 153 3.54 3.37 -9.41
N ARG A 154 3.67 4.67 -9.11
CA ARG A 154 4.73 5.53 -9.65
C ARG A 154 6.12 5.08 -9.22
N ASN A 155 6.29 4.68 -7.96
CA ASN A 155 7.57 4.17 -7.45
C ASN A 155 7.97 2.86 -8.15
N ILE A 156 7.00 1.97 -8.37
CA ILE A 156 7.21 0.72 -9.11
C ILE A 156 7.54 1.00 -10.58
N ALA A 157 6.79 1.87 -11.26
CA ALA A 157 7.07 2.26 -12.65
C ALA A 157 8.47 2.87 -12.79
N THR A 158 8.88 3.71 -11.84
CA THR A 158 10.22 4.31 -11.78
C THR A 158 11.29 3.25 -11.59
N GLY A 159 11.07 2.29 -10.68
CA GLY A 159 11.97 1.15 -10.48
C GLY A 159 12.12 0.30 -11.73
N LEU A 160 11.01 -0.05 -12.39
CA LEU A 160 11.01 -0.81 -13.63
C LEU A 160 11.75 -0.07 -14.76
N ALA A 161 11.44 1.21 -15.00
CA ALA A 161 12.12 2.02 -16.00
C ALA A 161 13.63 2.22 -15.72
N ARG A 162 14.05 2.16 -14.45
CA ARG A 162 15.47 2.22 -14.06
C ARG A 162 16.23 0.94 -14.40
N ILE A 163 15.56 -0.21 -14.36
CA ILE A 163 16.16 -1.52 -14.68
C ILE A 163 16.05 -1.83 -16.18
N ASP A 164 14.92 -1.47 -16.80
CA ASP A 164 14.61 -1.66 -18.23
C ASP A 164 14.26 -0.31 -18.89
N PRO A 165 15.27 0.54 -19.19
CA PRO A 165 15.06 1.87 -19.74
C PRO A 165 14.49 1.86 -21.16
N GLN A 166 14.70 0.78 -21.92
CA GLN A 166 14.18 0.64 -23.28
C GLN A 166 12.65 0.56 -23.31
N HIS A 167 12.03 0.09 -22.22
CA HIS A 167 10.58 -0.03 -22.07
C HIS A 167 9.98 1.03 -21.13
N ALA A 168 10.72 2.10 -20.80
CA ALA A 168 10.24 3.13 -19.88
C ALA A 168 8.89 3.75 -20.30
N ASP A 169 8.68 4.00 -21.61
CA ASP A 169 7.40 4.52 -22.12
C ASP A 169 6.24 3.55 -21.94
N TYR A 170 6.50 2.25 -22.03
CA TYR A 170 5.50 1.22 -21.79
C TYR A 170 5.03 1.26 -20.33
N TYR A 171 5.95 1.31 -19.35
CA TYR A 171 5.60 1.43 -17.94
C TYR A 171 4.88 2.76 -17.62
N ARG A 172 5.30 3.87 -18.25
CA ARG A 172 4.62 5.18 -18.12
C ARG A 172 3.18 5.15 -18.62
N LYS A 173 2.93 4.50 -19.77
CA LYS A 173 1.57 4.35 -20.31
C LYS A 173 0.70 3.49 -19.38
N ASN A 174 1.25 2.41 -18.84
CA ASN A 174 0.53 1.55 -17.90
C ASN A 174 0.22 2.28 -16.59
N LEU A 175 1.17 3.06 -16.07
CA LEU A 175 0.96 3.95 -14.92
C LEU A 175 -0.18 4.96 -15.18
N ALA A 176 -0.18 5.61 -16.33
CA ALA A 176 -1.25 6.56 -16.66
C ALA A 176 -2.64 5.89 -16.70
N ARG A 177 -2.73 4.64 -17.18
CA ARG A 177 -3.99 3.87 -17.13
C ARG A 177 -4.38 3.51 -15.70
N PHE A 178 -3.42 3.07 -14.88
CA PHE A 178 -3.64 2.79 -13.46
C PHE A 178 -4.18 4.03 -12.73
N ASP A 179 -3.49 5.17 -12.88
CA ASP A 179 -3.88 6.43 -12.25
C ASP A 179 -5.29 6.87 -12.66
N ALA A 180 -5.61 6.79 -13.96
CA ALA A 180 -6.94 7.13 -14.47
C ALA A 180 -8.04 6.20 -13.93
N GLU A 181 -7.76 4.91 -13.78
CA GLU A 181 -8.73 3.96 -13.21
C GLU A 181 -8.97 4.21 -11.72
N ILE A 182 -7.91 4.50 -10.95
CA ILE A 182 -8.04 4.91 -9.54
C ILE A 182 -8.88 6.18 -9.43
N ASP A 183 -8.61 7.20 -10.23
CA ASP A 183 -9.36 8.46 -10.18
C ASP A 183 -10.84 8.24 -10.52
N ARG A 184 -11.12 7.46 -11.57
CA ARG A 184 -12.47 7.12 -12.00
C ARG A 184 -13.22 6.36 -10.91
N ARG A 185 -12.59 5.37 -10.28
CA ARG A 185 -13.20 4.56 -9.21
C ARG A 185 -13.29 5.31 -7.89
N LEU A 186 -12.39 6.22 -7.59
CA LEU A 186 -12.43 7.00 -6.35
C LEU A 186 -13.53 8.06 -6.39
N TYR A 187 -13.56 8.88 -7.44
CA TYR A 187 -14.41 10.08 -7.54
C TYR A 187 -15.69 9.86 -8.34
N GLY A 188 -15.71 8.85 -9.22
CA GLY A 188 -16.75 8.68 -10.24
C GLY A 188 -16.47 9.49 -11.51
N PRO A 189 -16.96 9.02 -12.67
CA PRO A 189 -16.65 9.62 -13.98
C PRO A 189 -17.25 11.03 -14.16
N GLU A 190 -18.42 11.31 -13.57
CA GLU A 190 -19.08 12.61 -13.74
C GLU A 190 -18.29 13.73 -13.04
N LEU A 191 -17.98 13.55 -11.75
CA LEU A 191 -17.19 14.54 -11.00
C LEU A 191 -15.80 14.72 -11.60
N LEU A 192 -15.15 13.63 -12.02
CA LEU A 192 -13.84 13.66 -12.65
C LEU A 192 -13.84 14.49 -13.94
N ARG A 193 -14.87 14.35 -14.78
CA ARG A 193 -15.04 15.17 -16.00
C ARG A 193 -15.24 16.65 -15.70
N LEU A 194 -15.95 16.98 -14.61
CA LEU A 194 -16.27 18.36 -14.26
C LEU A 194 -15.10 19.12 -13.64
N LEU A 195 -14.35 18.48 -12.73
CA LEU A 195 -13.32 19.16 -11.93
C LEU A 195 -11.89 18.81 -12.36
N GLY A 196 -11.71 17.68 -13.06
CA GLY A 196 -10.40 17.15 -13.41
C GLY A 196 -9.64 16.54 -12.24
N ALA A 197 -8.76 15.58 -12.53
CA ALA A 197 -7.98 14.86 -11.52
C ALA A 197 -7.14 15.80 -10.65
N LYS A 198 -6.47 16.79 -11.24
CA LYS A 198 -5.56 17.70 -10.54
C LYS A 198 -6.25 18.49 -9.41
N LEU A 199 -7.45 19.02 -9.66
CA LEU A 199 -8.20 19.75 -8.63
C LEU A 199 -8.72 18.79 -7.56
N LEU A 200 -9.25 17.64 -7.98
CA LEU A 200 -9.77 16.63 -7.06
C LEU A 200 -8.69 16.09 -6.12
N HIS A 201 -7.48 15.83 -6.61
CA HIS A 201 -6.32 15.43 -5.80
C HIS A 201 -5.98 16.49 -4.76
N ARG A 202 -5.88 17.77 -5.17
CA ARG A 202 -5.60 18.89 -4.25
C ARG A 202 -6.65 19.01 -3.16
N LEU A 203 -7.94 18.93 -3.52
CA LEU A 203 -9.04 18.94 -2.56
C LEU A 203 -9.01 17.72 -1.64
N SER A 204 -8.47 16.61 -2.13
CA SER A 204 -8.37 15.33 -1.42
C SER A 204 -7.16 15.21 -0.49
N GLU A 205 -6.20 16.13 -0.53
CA GLU A 205 -5.09 16.19 0.42
C GLU A 205 -5.59 16.36 1.85
N LYS A 206 -6.59 17.23 2.02
CA LYS A 206 -7.36 17.41 3.25
C LYS A 206 -8.77 16.90 3.01
N PRO A 207 -9.13 15.68 3.42
CA PRO A 207 -10.43 15.10 3.12
C PRO A 207 -11.60 16.03 3.41
N ALA A 208 -11.61 16.72 4.55
CA ALA A 208 -12.65 17.70 4.88
C ALA A 208 -12.84 18.78 3.80
N ALA A 209 -11.76 19.23 3.15
CA ALA A 209 -11.82 20.26 2.11
C ALA A 209 -12.57 19.77 0.86
N LEU A 210 -12.38 18.52 0.43
CA LEU A 210 -13.16 17.95 -0.67
C LEU A 210 -14.65 17.97 -0.35
N TRP A 211 -15.04 17.43 0.80
CA TRP A 211 -16.45 17.33 1.17
C TRP A 211 -17.09 18.71 1.32
N SER A 212 -16.45 19.63 2.05
CA SER A 212 -16.94 21.00 2.19
C SER A 212 -17.03 21.74 0.86
N PHE A 213 -16.09 21.49 -0.07
CA PHE A 213 -16.15 22.04 -1.42
C PHE A 213 -17.36 21.50 -2.19
N LEU A 214 -17.57 20.18 -2.19
CA LEU A 214 -18.68 19.56 -2.92
C LEU A 214 -20.06 19.93 -2.34
N GLU A 215 -20.16 20.07 -1.02
CA GLU A 215 -21.40 20.44 -0.32
C GLU A 215 -21.75 21.93 -0.51
N SER A 216 -20.75 22.81 -0.54
CA SER A 216 -20.96 24.27 -0.63
C SER A 216 -21.11 24.79 -2.07
N ASN A 217 -20.79 23.99 -3.08
CA ASN A 217 -20.76 24.45 -4.48
C ASN A 217 -21.80 23.75 -5.35
N LYS A 218 -22.23 24.44 -6.41
CA LYS A 218 -23.22 23.96 -7.37
C LYS A 218 -22.67 24.02 -8.80
N TYR A 219 -23.15 23.14 -9.66
CA TYR A 219 -22.93 23.18 -11.10
C TYR A 219 -24.27 23.11 -11.83
N LYS A 220 -24.55 24.10 -12.69
CA LYS A 220 -25.84 24.24 -13.39
C LYS A 220 -27.05 24.13 -12.43
N GLY A 221 -26.96 24.77 -11.27
CA GLY A 221 -28.03 24.80 -10.26
C GLY A 221 -28.12 23.56 -9.36
N GLN A 222 -27.41 22.46 -9.66
CA GLN A 222 -27.39 21.24 -8.85
C GLN A 222 -26.19 21.21 -7.90
N PRO A 223 -26.32 20.70 -6.66
CA PRO A 223 -25.19 20.48 -5.75
C PRO A 223 -24.08 19.62 -6.40
N LEU A 224 -22.81 20.03 -6.24
CA LEU A 224 -21.69 19.24 -6.76
C LEU A 224 -21.55 17.88 -6.07
N ILE A 225 -21.97 17.78 -4.81
CA ILE A 225 -21.98 16.52 -4.06
C ILE A 225 -22.82 15.42 -4.74
N ASP A 226 -23.85 15.78 -5.50
CA ASP A 226 -24.68 14.82 -6.23
C ASP A 226 -23.95 14.19 -7.41
N LYS A 227 -22.82 14.77 -7.82
CA LYS A 227 -21.97 14.29 -8.93
C LYS A 227 -20.89 13.32 -8.45
N LEU A 228 -20.69 13.23 -7.13
CA LEU A 228 -19.75 12.28 -6.53
C LEU A 228 -20.22 10.85 -6.79
N GLY A 229 -19.33 10.05 -7.38
CA GLY A 229 -19.53 8.62 -7.63
C GLY A 229 -18.47 7.76 -6.94
N GLY A 230 -18.33 6.54 -7.44
CA GLY A 230 -17.24 5.65 -7.04
C GLY A 230 -17.21 5.29 -5.55
N TRP A 231 -16.02 4.99 -5.06
CA TRP A 231 -15.75 4.60 -3.68
C TRP A 231 -16.08 5.70 -2.68
N LEU A 232 -15.89 6.99 -3.01
CA LEU A 232 -16.26 8.06 -2.10
C LEU A 232 -17.78 8.18 -1.94
N ARG A 233 -18.57 7.97 -3.00
CA ARG A 233 -20.04 7.91 -2.88
C ARG A 233 -20.47 6.73 -2.01
N GLN A 234 -19.95 5.53 -2.24
CA GLN A 234 -20.25 4.36 -1.41
C GLN A 234 -19.82 4.56 0.04
N GLY A 235 -18.65 5.17 0.25
CA GLY A 235 -18.12 5.50 1.57
C GLY A 235 -18.98 6.45 2.39
N ARG A 236 -19.96 7.14 1.79
CA ARG A 236 -20.94 7.95 2.53
C ARG A 236 -21.71 7.12 3.56
N ALA A 237 -21.92 5.83 3.32
CA ALA A 237 -22.61 4.92 4.25
C ALA A 237 -21.95 4.87 5.64
N PHE A 238 -20.63 5.06 5.72
CA PHE A 238 -19.88 4.97 6.97
C PHE A 238 -19.08 6.24 7.31
N ARG A 239 -19.22 7.29 6.49
CA ARG A 239 -18.55 8.56 6.72
C ARG A 239 -19.07 9.24 7.99
N GLY A 240 -18.15 9.63 8.87
CA GLY A 240 -18.47 10.25 10.16
C GLY A 240 -18.93 9.27 11.24
N ARG A 241 -19.22 8.02 10.87
CA ARG A 241 -19.60 6.95 11.80
C ARG A 241 -18.37 6.44 12.56
N LYS A 242 -18.60 5.92 13.77
CA LYS A 242 -17.57 5.33 14.62
C LYS A 242 -17.48 3.82 14.43
N ALA A 243 -16.28 3.26 14.59
CA ALA A 243 -16.01 1.84 14.67
C ALA A 243 -14.87 1.58 15.66
N ILE A 244 -14.78 0.34 16.15
CA ILE A 244 -13.57 -0.20 16.76
C ILE A 244 -12.79 -0.93 15.67
N ALA A 245 -11.46 -0.89 15.70
CA ALA A 245 -10.62 -1.73 14.85
C ALA A 245 -9.84 -2.74 15.69
N TYR A 246 -9.43 -3.87 15.11
CA TYR A 246 -8.57 -4.81 15.83
C TYR A 246 -7.19 -4.20 16.08
N HIS A 247 -6.59 -3.65 15.03
CA HIS A 247 -5.23 -3.11 15.02
C HIS A 247 -5.22 -1.73 14.35
N LYS A 248 -4.16 -0.95 14.59
CA LYS A 248 -3.92 0.39 14.04
C LYS A 248 -3.56 0.42 12.55
N GLY A 249 -4.26 -0.36 11.72
CA GLY A 249 -4.03 -0.50 10.28
C GLY A 249 -4.94 0.34 9.38
N TRP A 250 -5.89 1.08 9.95
CA TRP A 250 -6.98 1.72 9.19
C TRP A 250 -6.81 3.23 9.01
N VAL A 251 -5.70 3.81 9.46
CA VAL A 251 -5.54 5.26 9.59
C VAL A 251 -5.67 6.00 8.26
N TYR A 252 -5.05 5.49 7.20
CA TYR A 252 -5.10 6.10 5.88
C TYR A 252 -6.47 5.93 5.21
N PHE A 253 -7.06 4.75 5.31
CA PHE A 253 -8.44 4.49 4.86
C PHE A 253 -9.43 5.41 5.58
N SER A 254 -9.30 5.53 6.90
CA SER A 254 -10.13 6.38 7.76
C SER A 254 -9.99 7.85 7.39
N ARG A 255 -8.78 8.32 7.10
CA ARG A 255 -8.55 9.67 6.57
C ARG A 255 -9.29 9.86 5.24
N ARG A 256 -9.12 8.96 4.27
CA ARG A 256 -9.71 9.07 2.92
C ARG A 256 -11.24 9.10 2.94
N PHE A 257 -11.85 8.13 3.62
CA PHE A 257 -13.30 7.90 3.56
C PHE A 257 -14.06 8.55 4.71
N GLY A 258 -13.38 8.91 5.80
CA GLY A 258 -13.98 9.55 6.97
C GLY A 258 -14.61 8.60 7.98
N LEU A 259 -14.27 7.31 7.96
CA LEU A 259 -14.56 6.40 9.06
C LEU A 259 -13.80 6.85 10.31
N ARG A 260 -14.44 6.86 11.49
CA ARG A 260 -13.78 7.24 12.75
C ARG A 260 -13.47 5.98 13.56
N ILE A 261 -12.20 5.63 13.67
CA ILE A 261 -11.78 4.57 14.59
C ILE A 261 -11.69 5.17 16.00
N ALA A 262 -12.59 4.74 16.89
CA ALA A 262 -12.65 5.27 18.25
C ALA A 262 -11.59 4.64 19.16
N ASP A 263 -11.34 3.34 19.00
CA ASP A 263 -10.37 2.58 19.79
C ASP A 263 -9.96 1.26 19.10
N TYR A 264 -9.06 0.52 19.74
CA TYR A 264 -8.49 -0.72 19.21
C TYR A 264 -8.64 -1.91 20.17
N VAL A 265 -8.94 -3.10 19.60
CA VAL A 265 -8.92 -4.37 20.37
C VAL A 265 -7.50 -4.66 20.83
N GLU A 266 -6.51 -4.49 19.96
CA GLU A 266 -5.10 -4.55 20.28
C GLU A 266 -4.62 -3.14 20.68
N PRO A 267 -4.29 -2.88 21.96
CA PRO A 267 -3.98 -1.53 22.43
C PRO A 267 -2.71 -0.96 21.78
N ARG A 268 -1.76 -1.82 21.42
CA ARG A 268 -0.52 -1.47 20.72
C ARG A 268 -0.11 -2.60 19.79
N PRO A 269 0.55 -2.30 18.66
CA PRO A 269 1.10 -3.33 17.80
C PRO A 269 1.89 -4.40 18.59
N SER A 270 1.54 -5.66 18.38
CA SER A 270 2.18 -6.83 19.02
C SER A 270 1.96 -6.98 20.53
N ILE A 271 1.12 -6.16 21.16
CA ILE A 271 0.79 -6.25 22.59
C ILE A 271 -0.62 -6.82 22.73
N PRO A 272 -0.77 -8.07 23.24
CA PRO A 272 -2.09 -8.67 23.42
C PRO A 272 -2.91 -7.87 24.44
N PRO A 273 -4.24 -7.75 24.25
CA PRO A 273 -5.08 -7.02 25.19
C PRO A 273 -5.21 -7.74 26.54
N THR A 274 -5.28 -6.96 27.61
CA THR A 274 -5.61 -7.45 28.96
C THR A 274 -7.14 -7.54 29.14
N PRO A 275 -7.65 -8.34 30.09
CA PRO A 275 -9.09 -8.38 30.40
C PRO A 275 -9.66 -6.99 30.73
N ARG A 276 -8.92 -6.19 31.53
CA ARG A 276 -9.31 -4.81 31.87
C ARG A 276 -9.42 -3.90 30.65
N HIS A 277 -8.49 -4.03 29.69
CA HIS A 277 -8.57 -3.27 28.43
C HIS A 277 -9.82 -3.63 27.63
N ILE A 278 -10.16 -4.92 27.55
CA ILE A 278 -11.36 -5.38 26.85
C ILE A 278 -12.63 -4.89 27.55
N GLU A 279 -12.68 -4.89 28.88
CA GLU A 279 -13.81 -4.36 29.64
C GLU A 279 -14.02 -2.86 29.37
N GLN A 280 -12.95 -2.06 29.43
CA GLN A 280 -12.99 -0.63 29.10
C GLN A 280 -13.44 -0.37 27.66
N LEU A 281 -13.00 -1.21 26.72
CA LEU A 281 -13.41 -1.13 25.33
C LEU A 281 -14.92 -1.40 25.16
N ILE A 282 -15.44 -2.44 25.84
CA ILE A 282 -16.88 -2.79 25.84
C ILE A 282 -17.70 -1.65 26.44
N GLU A 283 -17.29 -1.08 27.58
CA GLU A 283 -17.96 0.06 28.20
C GLU A 283 -18.02 1.25 27.24
N ARG A 284 -16.90 1.57 26.60
CA ARG A 284 -16.83 2.64 25.61
C ARG A 284 -17.76 2.40 24.43
N MET A 285 -17.79 1.17 23.89
CA MET A 285 -18.70 0.81 22.80
C MET A 285 -20.16 1.02 23.19
N ARG A 286 -20.57 0.62 24.40
CA ARG A 286 -21.94 0.86 24.91
C ARG A 286 -22.23 2.35 25.06
N ASN A 287 -21.33 3.09 25.72
CA ASN A 287 -21.53 4.51 26.02
C ASN A 287 -21.57 5.39 24.76
N GLU A 288 -20.79 5.05 23.74
CA GLU A 288 -20.72 5.80 22.49
C GLU A 288 -21.63 5.23 21.37
N GLY A 289 -22.36 4.15 21.63
CA GLY A 289 -23.22 3.49 20.65
C GLY A 289 -22.46 2.94 19.43
N ILE A 290 -21.28 2.37 19.65
CA ILE A 290 -20.42 1.83 18.59
C ILE A 290 -20.78 0.35 18.35
N ASP A 291 -21.29 0.06 17.17
CA ASP A 291 -21.87 -1.23 16.80
C ASP A 291 -21.04 -2.00 15.75
N ILE A 292 -19.82 -1.54 15.43
CA ILE A 292 -18.93 -2.15 14.42
C ILE A 292 -17.56 -2.43 15.01
N ILE A 293 -17.07 -3.66 14.83
CA ILE A 293 -15.67 -4.05 15.11
C ILE A 293 -15.02 -4.56 13.83
N LEU A 294 -14.01 -3.84 13.33
CA LEU A 294 -13.32 -4.09 12.08
C LEU A 294 -12.02 -4.88 12.29
N ALA A 295 -11.82 -5.99 11.58
CA ALA A 295 -10.62 -6.80 11.69
C ALA A 295 -10.16 -7.35 10.33
N ALA A 296 -8.85 -7.49 10.14
CA ALA A 296 -8.31 -8.25 9.03
C ALA A 296 -8.53 -9.76 9.22
N THR A 297 -8.63 -10.52 8.14
CA THR A 297 -8.90 -11.98 8.18
C THR A 297 -7.89 -12.80 8.97
N PHE A 298 -6.65 -12.31 9.08
CA PHE A 298 -5.54 -13.01 9.74
C PHE A 298 -5.46 -12.80 11.26
N TYR A 299 -6.27 -11.90 11.83
CA TYR A 299 -6.36 -11.75 13.28
C TYR A 299 -7.27 -12.81 13.91
N ASP A 300 -7.21 -12.91 15.25
CA ASP A 300 -8.05 -13.83 16.03
C ASP A 300 -9.53 -13.46 15.92
N GLN A 301 -10.22 -14.11 14.98
CA GLN A 301 -11.63 -13.87 14.68
C GLN A 301 -12.55 -14.27 15.85
N ALA A 302 -12.17 -15.29 16.64
CA ALA A 302 -12.96 -15.70 17.79
C ALA A 302 -12.96 -14.61 18.86
N LYS A 303 -11.80 -13.98 19.11
CA LYS A 303 -11.70 -12.82 19.99
C LYS A 303 -12.53 -11.64 19.50
N VAL A 304 -12.46 -11.31 18.21
CA VAL A 304 -13.29 -10.24 17.61
C VAL A 304 -14.79 -10.51 17.83
N ARG A 305 -15.23 -11.74 17.56
CA ARG A 305 -16.65 -12.14 17.73
C ARG A 305 -17.10 -12.07 19.19
N ARG A 306 -16.28 -12.54 20.14
CA ARG A 306 -16.61 -12.45 21.57
C ARG A 306 -16.80 -11.01 22.06
N VAL A 307 -15.93 -10.09 21.63
CA VAL A 307 -16.08 -8.66 21.98
C VAL A 307 -17.36 -8.09 21.36
N ALA A 308 -17.65 -8.46 20.10
CA ALA A 308 -18.85 -8.01 19.41
C ALA A 308 -20.14 -8.51 20.11
N GLU A 309 -20.19 -9.80 20.46
CA GLU A 309 -21.31 -10.44 21.16
C GLU A 309 -21.61 -9.76 22.50
N ALA A 310 -20.58 -9.36 23.26
CA ALA A 310 -20.74 -8.72 24.56
C ALA A 310 -21.48 -7.36 24.54
N VAL A 311 -21.59 -6.73 23.37
CA VAL A 311 -22.26 -5.43 23.19
C VAL A 311 -23.29 -5.42 22.05
N GLY A 312 -23.60 -6.59 21.47
CA GLY A 312 -24.48 -6.67 20.31
C GLY A 312 -23.92 -6.01 19.04
N ALA A 313 -22.60 -5.80 18.97
CA ALA A 313 -21.94 -5.22 17.80
C ALA A 313 -21.72 -6.26 16.70
N ARG A 314 -21.51 -5.75 15.49
CA ARG A 314 -21.26 -6.53 14.28
C ARG A 314 -19.76 -6.65 14.02
N PRO A 315 -19.20 -7.88 13.97
CA PRO A 315 -17.84 -8.09 13.54
C PRO A 315 -17.76 -7.99 12.00
N VAL A 316 -16.91 -7.09 11.51
CA VAL A 316 -16.62 -6.88 10.09
C VAL A 316 -15.22 -7.39 9.80
N ILE A 317 -15.13 -8.60 9.25
CA ILE A 317 -13.86 -9.29 9.00
C ILE A 317 -13.54 -9.21 7.50
N VAL A 318 -12.44 -8.55 7.15
CA VAL A 318 -12.13 -8.18 5.77
C VAL A 318 -10.71 -8.56 5.36
N CYS A 319 -10.53 -8.81 4.07
CA CYS A 319 -9.21 -8.92 3.46
C CYS A 319 -8.56 -7.52 3.40
N THR A 320 -7.30 -7.42 3.78
CA THR A 320 -6.51 -6.17 3.70
C THR A 320 -5.36 -6.26 2.70
N GLY A 321 -5.33 -7.32 1.89
CA GLY A 321 -4.42 -7.48 0.76
C GLY A 321 -5.04 -8.28 -0.37
N THR A 322 -4.48 -8.14 -1.57
CA THR A 322 -4.88 -8.97 -2.72
C THR A 322 -4.50 -10.43 -2.52
N ALA A 323 -5.05 -11.33 -3.32
CA ALA A 323 -4.89 -12.78 -3.17
C ALA A 323 -5.30 -13.34 -1.79
N CYS A 324 -6.03 -12.55 -0.98
CA CYS A 324 -6.69 -13.04 0.22
C CYS A 324 -7.84 -14.01 -0.11
N ARG A 325 -8.52 -13.75 -1.25
CA ARG A 325 -9.55 -14.60 -1.85
C ARG A 325 -9.40 -14.61 -3.37
N PRO A 326 -9.89 -15.64 -4.09
CA PRO A 326 -9.74 -15.77 -5.55
C PRO A 326 -10.28 -14.58 -6.35
N GLU A 327 -11.31 -13.90 -5.84
CA GLU A 327 -11.94 -12.73 -6.47
C GLU A 327 -11.15 -11.43 -6.31
N ILE A 328 -10.25 -11.33 -5.32
CA ILE A 328 -9.48 -10.11 -5.03
C ILE A 328 -8.14 -10.16 -5.76
N LYS A 329 -8.14 -9.88 -7.07
CA LYS A 329 -6.97 -10.06 -7.96
C LYS A 329 -6.19 -8.77 -8.18
N SER A 330 -6.88 -7.65 -8.29
CA SER A 330 -6.31 -6.32 -8.53
C SER A 330 -6.34 -5.44 -7.28
N TYR A 331 -5.62 -4.32 -7.31
CA TYR A 331 -5.75 -3.30 -6.26
C TYR A 331 -7.17 -2.76 -6.17
N CYS A 332 -7.83 -2.57 -7.32
CA CYS A 332 -9.19 -2.07 -7.36
C CYS A 332 -10.19 -3.05 -6.73
N ASP A 333 -10.03 -4.36 -6.95
CA ASP A 333 -10.88 -5.38 -6.31
C ASP A 333 -10.74 -5.35 -4.78
N LEU A 334 -9.53 -5.07 -4.28
CA LEU A 334 -9.31 -4.94 -2.83
C LEU A 334 -10.07 -3.73 -2.27
N ILE A 335 -10.02 -2.57 -2.93
CA ILE A 335 -10.74 -1.39 -2.44
C ILE A 335 -12.25 -1.54 -2.63
N ASP A 336 -12.72 -2.17 -3.72
CA ASP A 336 -14.12 -2.56 -3.89
C ASP A 336 -14.60 -3.44 -2.71
N HIS A 337 -13.81 -4.47 -2.36
CA HIS A 337 -14.09 -5.35 -1.22
C HIS A 337 -14.17 -4.57 0.10
N LEU A 338 -13.18 -3.72 0.38
CA LEU A 338 -13.11 -2.95 1.62
C LEU A 338 -14.28 -1.97 1.77
N VAL A 339 -14.51 -1.14 0.75
CA VAL A 339 -15.56 -0.11 0.76
C VAL A 339 -16.94 -0.75 0.73
N GLY A 340 -17.15 -1.75 -0.13
CA GLY A 340 -18.43 -2.45 -0.26
C GLY A 340 -18.82 -3.21 1.00
N THR A 341 -17.88 -3.93 1.63
CA THR A 341 -18.14 -4.66 2.88
C THR A 341 -18.49 -3.71 4.02
N LEU A 342 -17.76 -2.59 4.15
CA LEU A 342 -18.05 -1.59 5.17
C LEU A 342 -19.38 -0.87 4.92
N ALA A 343 -19.67 -0.46 3.69
CA ALA A 343 -20.94 0.17 3.35
C ALA A 343 -22.13 -0.72 3.73
N ALA A 344 -22.12 -1.98 3.30
CA ALA A 344 -23.15 -2.95 3.65
C ALA A 344 -23.27 -3.18 5.17
N ALA A 345 -22.13 -3.15 5.88
CA ALA A 345 -22.13 -3.31 7.33
C ALA A 345 -22.70 -2.10 8.07
N PHE A 346 -22.65 -0.88 7.53
CA PHE A 346 -23.25 0.29 8.16
C PHE A 346 -24.71 0.52 7.75
N GLU A 347 -25.10 0.18 6.52
CA GLU A 347 -26.48 0.33 6.03
C GLU A 347 -27.46 -0.61 6.75
N ARG A 348 -27.06 -1.85 7.04
CA ARG A 348 -27.88 -2.83 7.77
C ARG A 348 -28.17 -2.47 9.24
N GLY A 349 -27.60 -1.37 9.77
CA GLY A 349 -27.87 -0.87 11.12
C GLY A 349 -28.79 0.36 11.15
N ALA A 350 -29.15 0.94 10.01
CA ALA A 350 -29.95 2.17 9.95
C ALA A 350 -31.47 1.95 10.02
N GLY A 351 -31.93 0.70 10.18
CA GLY A 351 -33.35 0.32 10.11
C GLY A 351 -33.78 -0.78 11.08
N SER A 352 -33.05 -0.97 12.18
CA SER A 352 -33.42 -1.89 13.28
C SER A 352 -33.70 -1.15 14.56
#